data_AF-A0A844P802-F1
#
_entry.id   AF-A0A844P802-F1
#
_cell.length_a   1.000
_cell.length_b   1.000
_cell.length_c   1.000
_cell.angle_alpha   90.00
_cell.angle_beta   90.00
_cell.angle_gamma   90.00
#
_symmetry.space_group_name_H-M   'P 1'
#
loop_
_entity.id
_entity.type
_entity.pdbx_description
1 polymer ?
#
loop_
_entity_poly.entity_id
_entity_poly.type
_entity_poly.pdbx_seq_one_letter_code
_entity_poly.pdbx_strand_id
1 'polypeptide(L)' 'MEWKSGSTNTTRIGYINKNNQLNNGTRGIKGTDHCQVAYKMKCLSPSCLYEYGANGTDVFHRKCPKCQNGNPGIDY' A
#
# COMPACT_ATOMS: atom_id res chain seq x y z
N MET A 1 -12.72 -12.66 -0.14
CA MET A 1 -11.84 -12.43 1.03
C MET A 1 -11.91 -10.96 1.38
N GLU A 2 -12.08 -10.68 2.66
CA GLU A 2 -12.18 -9.31 3.19
C GLU A 2 -10.78 -8.68 3.35
N TRP A 3 -10.71 -7.36 3.23
CA TRP A 3 -9.49 -6.59 3.52
C TRP A 3 -9.27 -6.49 5.03
N LYS A 4 -8.02 -6.67 5.47
CA LYS A 4 -7.66 -6.65 6.89
C LYS A 4 -6.54 -5.64 7.17
N SER A 5 -6.56 -5.08 8.37
CA SER A 5 -5.44 -4.31 8.91
C SER A 5 -4.26 -5.23 9.24
N GLY A 6 -3.03 -4.73 9.06
CA GLY A 6 -1.86 -5.31 9.72
C GLY A 6 -1.79 -4.97 11.20
N SER A 7 -0.80 -5.53 11.89
CA SER A 7 -0.62 -5.36 13.34
C SER A 7 0.07 -4.05 13.73
N THR A 8 0.70 -3.34 12.79
CA THR A 8 1.42 -2.07 13.05
C THR A 8 0.59 -0.86 12.66
N ASN A 9 0.93 0.32 13.20
CA ASN A 9 0.21 1.58 12.93
C ASN A 9 0.13 1.94 11.44
N THR A 10 1.22 1.71 10.69
CA THR A 10 1.30 2.08 9.27
C THR A 10 0.57 1.10 8.38
N THR A 11 0.38 -0.15 8.84
CA THR A 11 -0.34 -1.20 8.10
C THR A 11 -1.84 -1.28 8.42
N ARG A 12 -2.38 -0.37 9.23
CA ARG A 12 -3.83 -0.30 9.49
C ARG A 12 -4.58 0.25 8.28
N ILE A 13 -5.77 -0.28 8.03
CA ILE A 13 -6.72 0.30 7.07
C ILE A 13 -7.00 1.74 7.49
N GLY A 14 -6.97 2.66 6.53
CA GLY A 14 -7.17 4.09 6.80
C GLY A 14 -5.87 4.86 7.04
N TYR A 15 -4.73 4.19 7.22
CA TYR A 15 -3.45 4.89 7.34
C TYR A 15 -3.11 5.59 6.02
N ILE A 16 -2.86 6.90 6.11
CA ILE A 16 -2.39 7.72 5.00
C ILE A 16 -0.94 8.10 5.29
N ASN A 17 -0.03 7.74 4.39
CA ASN A 17 1.37 8.08 4.56
C ASN A 17 1.69 9.53 4.14
N LYS A 18 2.92 9.98 4.37
CA LYS A 18 3.37 11.35 4.05
C LYS A 18 3.32 11.75 2.56
N ASN A 19 3.16 10.78 1.67
CA ASN A 19 3.13 11.00 0.22
C ASN A 19 1.69 10.99 -0.33
N ASN A 20 0.66 10.96 0.54
CA ASN A 20 -0.77 10.87 0.21
C ASN A 20 -1.20 9.54 -0.43
N GLN A 21 -0.77 8.42 0.16
CA GLN A 21 -1.23 7.08 -0.20
C GLN A 21 -2.02 6.49 0.96
N LEU A 22 -3.27 6.14 0.69
CA LEU A 22 -4.14 5.43 1.60
C LEU A 22 -3.84 3.94 1.55
N ASN A 23 -3.65 3.33 2.72
CA ASN A 23 -3.65 1.90 2.90
C ASN A 23 -5.10 1.38 3.05
N ASN A 24 -5.54 0.54 2.12
CA ASN A 24 -6.84 -0.12 2.12
C ASN A 24 -6.80 -1.54 2.72
N GLY A 25 -5.65 -1.98 3.25
CA GLY A 25 -5.48 -3.26 3.93
C GLY A 25 -4.85 -4.34 3.05
N THR A 26 -4.80 -5.56 3.58
CA THR A 26 -4.24 -6.75 2.93
C THR A 26 -5.25 -7.89 2.87
N ARG A 27 -5.12 -8.77 1.89
CA ARG A 27 -5.81 -10.06 1.83
C ARG A 27 -4.94 -11.23 2.30
N GLY A 28 -3.74 -10.96 2.79
CA GLY A 28 -2.75 -11.97 3.18
C GLY A 28 -1.99 -12.57 1.98
N ILE A 29 -2.05 -11.93 0.81
CA ILE A 29 -1.24 -12.33 -0.35
C ILE A 29 0.23 -12.11 -0.04
N LYS A 30 1.07 -13.09 -0.38
CA LYS A 30 2.51 -13.03 -0.14
C LYS A 30 3.12 -11.83 -0.87
N GLY A 31 3.87 -11.01 -0.15
CA GLY A 31 4.66 -9.92 -0.70
C GLY A 31 5.99 -10.41 -1.28
N THR A 32 6.82 -9.47 -1.75
CA THR A 32 8.16 -9.78 -2.26
C THR A 32 9.23 -9.72 -1.18
N ASP A 33 8.94 -9.05 -0.06
CA ASP A 33 9.85 -8.95 1.07
C ASP A 33 9.73 -10.17 1.99
N HIS A 34 10.79 -10.45 2.75
CA HIS A 34 10.84 -11.60 3.65
C HIS A 34 9.69 -11.59 4.67
N CYS A 35 8.86 -12.64 4.63
CA CYS A 35 7.69 -12.84 5.49
C CYS A 35 6.67 -11.67 5.48
N GLN A 36 6.65 -10.86 4.43
CA GLN A 36 5.67 -9.78 4.28
C GLN A 36 4.45 -10.22 3.46
N VAL A 37 3.35 -9.51 3.67
CA VAL A 37 2.16 -9.56 2.82
C VAL A 37 1.99 -8.25 2.07
N ALA A 38 1.31 -8.33 0.93
CA ALA A 38 1.03 -7.17 0.09
C ALA A 38 -0.22 -6.41 0.59
N TYR A 39 -0.15 -5.09 0.56
CA TYR A 39 -1.20 -4.16 0.93
C TYR A 39 -1.69 -3.40 -0.29
N LYS A 40 -3.02 -3.22 -0.39
CA LYS A 40 -3.65 -2.34 -1.35
C LYS A 40 -3.37 -0.88 -0.97
N MET A 41 -2.57 -0.19 -1.76
CA MET A 41 -2.38 1.25 -1.64
C MET A 41 -3.22 1.98 -2.70
N LYS A 42 -3.72 3.17 -2.35
CA LYS A 42 -4.42 4.08 -3.28
C LYS A 42 -3.83 5.47 -3.18
N CYS A 43 -3.41 6.04 -4.30
CA CYS A 43 -3.01 7.44 -4.34
C CYS A 43 -4.23 8.35 -4.12
N LEU A 44 -4.11 9.34 -3.24
CA LEU A 44 -5.18 10.30 -2.96
C LEU A 44 -5.05 11.60 -3.77
N SER A 45 -4.09 11.68 -4.69
CA SER A 45 -4.06 12.78 -5.67
C SER A 45 -5.30 12.69 -6.57
N PRO A 46 -6.13 13.75 -6.64
CA PRO A 46 -7.39 13.72 -7.40
C PRO A 46 -7.23 13.40 -8.89
N SER A 47 -6.08 13.75 -9.49
CA SER A 47 -5.78 13.49 -10.90
C SER A 47 -5.16 12.11 -11.15
N CYS A 48 -4.89 11.31 -10.12
CA CYS A 48 -4.22 10.02 -10.25
C CYS A 48 -5.09 8.84 -9.81
N LEU A 49 -5.50 8.83 -8.54
CA LEU A 49 -6.31 7.78 -7.91
C LEU A 49 -5.84 6.32 -8.11
N TYR A 50 -4.60 6.13 -8.55
CA TYR A 50 -4.08 4.81 -8.92
C TYR A 50 -3.97 3.88 -7.72
N GLU A 51 -4.43 2.65 -7.91
CA GLU A 51 -4.36 1.58 -6.92
C GLU A 51 -3.25 0.59 -7.30
N TYR A 52 -2.52 0.11 -6.30
CA TYR A 52 -1.36 -0.76 -6.51
C TYR A 52 -0.97 -1.48 -5.21
N GLY A 53 -0.21 -2.57 -5.33
CA GLY A 53 0.28 -3.31 -4.17
C GLY A 53 1.61 -2.77 -3.66
N ALA A 54 1.84 -2.87 -2.35
CA ALA A 54 3.12 -2.62 -1.71
C ALA A 54 3.35 -3.59 -0.54
N ASN A 55 4.61 -3.91 -0.22
CA ASN A 55 4.92 -4.66 0.99
C ASN A 55 4.58 -3.83 2.24
N GLY A 56 4.21 -4.51 3.34
CA GLY A 56 3.96 -3.86 4.63
C GLY A 56 5.12 -2.98 5.12
N THR A 57 6.35 -3.40 4.83
CA THR A 57 7.62 -2.68 5.07
C THR A 57 7.69 -1.33 4.36
N ASP A 58 7.03 -1.16 3.22
CA ASP A 58 7.10 0.07 2.42
C ASP A 58 5.97 1.06 2.73
N VAL A 59 4.86 0.60 3.32
CA VAL A 59 3.59 1.37 3.40
C VAL A 59 3.79 2.81 3.92
N PHE A 60 4.64 2.98 4.94
CA PHE A 60 4.89 4.27 5.60
C PHE A 60 5.57 5.33 4.74
N HIS A 61 6.24 4.95 3.65
CA HIS A 61 6.97 5.88 2.78
C HIS A 61 6.73 5.63 1.29
N ARG A 62 5.83 4.71 0.94
CA ARG A 62 5.52 4.36 -0.44
C ARG A 62 5.09 5.60 -1.24
N LYS A 63 5.60 5.73 -2.46
CA LYS A 63 5.18 6.73 -3.45
C LYS A 63 4.28 6.09 -4.50
N CYS A 64 3.41 6.89 -5.11
CA CYS A 64 2.57 6.44 -6.22
C CYS A 64 3.44 6.11 -7.46
N PRO A 65 3.30 4.91 -8.06
CA PRO A 65 4.02 4.55 -9.27
C PRO A 65 3.64 5.41 -10.47
N LYS A 66 2.39 5.87 -10.53
CA LYS A 66 1.83 6.56 -11.70
C LYS A 66 2.16 8.05 -11.76
N CYS A 67 2.24 8.75 -10.63
CA CYS A 67 2.38 10.22 -10.62
C CYS A 67 3.48 10.77 -9.70
N GLN A 68 4.19 9.91 -8.96
CA GLN A 68 5.24 10.33 -8.02
C GLN A 68 6.58 9.62 -8.26
N ASN A 69 6.74 8.98 -9.43
CA ASN A 69 7.91 8.18 -9.78
C ASN A 69 8.23 7.10 -8.72
N GLY A 70 7.19 6.50 -8.13
CA GLY A 70 7.34 5.37 -7.23
C GLY A 70 7.69 4.07 -7.97
N ASN A 71 8.25 3.10 -7.25
CA ASN A 71 8.48 1.76 -7.81
C ASN A 71 7.15 1.12 -8.27
N PRO A 72 7.16 0.25 -9.30
CA PRO A 72 5.99 -0.52 -9.71
C PRO A 72 5.31 -1.24 -8.56
N GLY A 73 3.99 -1.39 -8.64
CA GLY A 73 3.23 -2.18 -7.66
C GLY A 73 3.50 -3.68 -7.78
N ILE A 74 3.18 -4.40 -6.71
CA ILE A 74 3.13 -5.88 -6.69
C ILE A 74 1.67 -6.36 -6.67
N ASP A 75 1.43 -7.66 -6.81
CA ASP A 75 0.10 -8.27 -6.64
C ASP A 75 -0.36 -8.22 -5.17
N TYR A 76 -1.67 -8.04 -4.90
CA TYR A 76 -2.23 -7.81 -3.55
C TYR A 76 -3.69 -8.23 -3.34
#